data_AF-A0A9E3GUG7-F1
#
_entry.id   AF-A0A9E3GUG7-F1
#
_cell.length_a   1.000
_cell.length_b   1.000
_cell.length_c   1.000
_cell.angle_alpha   90.00
_cell.angle_beta   90.00
_cell.angle_gamma   90.00
#
_symmetry.space_group_name_H-M   'P 1'
#
loop_
_entity.id
_entity.type
_entity.pdbx_description
1 polymer ?
#
loop_
_entity_poly.entity_id
_entity_poly.type
_entity_poly.pdbx_seq_one_letter_code
_entity_poly.pdbx_strand_id
1 'polypeptide(L)'
;MTTPSSTYRLQLHPGFTFADATAVVDHLAALGVSHVYLSPSLRSAPGSTHGYDVVDPTELDPELGGDDGFAELAKAADHAGLGLVLDIVPNHVGLLSPANPWFWDLLKHGPDSRFARHLDIDWERRGDGPPQLVVPQLGRELEEEIADGADLRLAHVDEGDEATDGYRVVYHEHAWPVRPGSLAAIGLDEEDPEATVAAVAGDRGRLFSLLLQQHYRLVHWRRANEELNYRRFFDITTLGGLRVEDPEVFDDAHRRVL
;
A
#
# COMPACT_ATOMS: atom_id res chain seq x y z
N MET A 1 29.73 -4.22 16.53
CA MET A 1 29.55 -3.11 15.57
C MET A 1 30.68 -2.12 15.73
N THR A 2 31.34 -1.78 14.63
CA THR A 2 32.29 -0.66 14.55
C THR A 2 31.49 0.63 14.42
N THR A 3 31.91 1.70 15.11
CA THR A 3 31.28 3.02 14.94
C THR A 3 31.56 3.53 13.52
N PRO A 4 30.54 4.00 12.77
CA PRO A 4 30.76 4.60 11.46
C PRO A 4 31.70 5.82 11.56
N SER A 5 32.75 5.85 10.75
CA SER A 5 33.61 7.05 10.58
C SER A 5 33.14 7.94 9.42
N SER A 6 32.49 7.33 8.42
CA SER A 6 31.87 7.98 7.27
C SER A 6 30.76 7.11 6.68
N THR A 7 29.70 7.74 6.17
CA THR A 7 28.59 7.08 5.49
C THR A 7 28.47 7.56 4.05
N TYR A 8 28.16 6.67 3.11
CA TYR A 8 27.85 7.02 1.72
C TYR A 8 26.41 6.63 1.40
N ARG A 9 25.55 7.61 1.05
CA ARG A 9 24.14 7.38 0.74
C ARG A 9 23.98 6.83 -0.68
N LEU A 10 23.35 5.67 -0.81
CA LEU A 10 22.87 5.12 -2.08
C LEU A 10 21.35 5.23 -2.15
N GLN A 11 20.86 5.78 -3.25
CA GLN A 11 19.43 5.85 -3.58
C GLN A 11 19.08 4.62 -4.41
N LEU A 12 18.46 3.64 -3.78
CA LEU A 12 17.98 2.43 -4.44
C LEU A 12 16.65 2.69 -5.14
N HIS A 13 16.52 2.16 -6.36
CA HIS A 13 15.30 2.18 -7.17
C HIS A 13 15.45 1.14 -8.30
N PRO A 14 14.43 0.88 -9.13
CA PRO A 14 14.53 -0.14 -10.20
C PRO A 14 15.63 0.09 -11.25
N GLY A 15 16.23 1.28 -11.27
CA GLY A 15 17.38 1.63 -12.13
C GLY A 15 18.73 1.64 -11.40
N PHE A 16 18.74 1.38 -10.10
CA PHE A 16 19.93 1.21 -9.26
C PHE A 16 19.59 0.28 -8.09
N THR A 17 19.75 -1.02 -8.31
CA THR A 17 19.30 -2.13 -7.45
C THR A 17 20.37 -2.56 -6.43
N PHE A 18 20.11 -3.60 -5.63
CA PHE A 18 21.17 -4.20 -4.79
C PHE A 18 22.34 -4.74 -5.61
N ALA A 19 22.10 -5.22 -6.83
CA ALA A 19 23.17 -5.70 -7.71
C ALA A 19 24.08 -4.53 -8.16
N ASP A 20 23.50 -3.38 -8.48
CA ASP A 20 24.24 -2.18 -8.85
C ASP A 20 25.01 -1.60 -7.64
N ALA A 21 24.38 -1.60 -6.46
CA ALA A 21 25.03 -1.24 -5.21
C ALA A 21 26.22 -2.18 -4.91
N THR A 22 26.08 -3.48 -5.18
CA THR A 22 27.16 -4.47 -5.03
C THR A 22 28.34 -4.16 -5.94
N ALA A 23 28.06 -3.78 -7.19
CA ALA A 23 29.11 -3.47 -8.18
C ALA A 23 29.99 -2.25 -7.82
N VAL A 24 29.52 -1.36 -6.93
CA VAL A 24 30.27 -0.18 -6.49
C VAL A 24 30.95 -0.34 -5.13
N VAL A 25 30.76 -1.47 -4.42
CA VAL A 25 31.31 -1.70 -3.08
C VAL A 25 32.82 -1.49 -3.01
N ASP A 26 33.59 -2.10 -3.93
CA ASP A 26 35.05 -1.98 -3.95
C ASP A 26 35.51 -0.53 -4.18
N HIS A 27 34.76 0.22 -4.99
CA HIS A 27 35.02 1.63 -5.22
C HIS A 27 34.78 2.45 -3.95
N LEU A 28 33.69 2.19 -3.22
CA LEU A 28 33.38 2.87 -1.97
C LEU A 28 34.42 2.55 -0.88
N ALA A 29 34.88 1.30 -0.80
CA ALA A 29 35.97 0.91 0.10
C ALA A 29 37.27 1.65 -0.25
N ALA A 30 37.64 1.72 -1.54
CA ALA A 30 38.82 2.46 -1.99
C ALA A 30 38.73 3.98 -1.73
N LEU A 31 37.51 4.53 -1.77
CA LEU A 31 37.24 5.93 -1.43
C LEU A 31 37.43 6.22 0.07
N GLY A 32 37.46 5.19 0.92
CA GLY A 32 37.57 5.32 2.38
C GLY A 32 36.22 5.46 3.09
N VAL A 33 35.12 5.03 2.44
CA VAL A 33 33.82 4.89 3.09
C VAL A 33 33.90 3.81 4.17
N SER A 34 33.26 4.01 5.31
CA SER A 34 33.15 2.96 6.35
C SER A 34 31.82 2.21 6.32
N HIS A 35 30.74 2.90 5.96
CA HIS A 35 29.40 2.35 5.93
C HIS A 35 28.64 2.83 4.68
N VAL A 36 27.96 1.90 4.02
CA VAL A 36 27.00 2.24 2.97
C VAL A 36 25.65 2.50 3.63
N TYR A 37 25.10 3.69 3.40
CA TYR A 37 23.77 4.08 3.87
C TYR A 37 22.76 3.84 2.75
N LEU A 38 21.95 2.80 2.86
CA LEU A 38 20.94 2.45 1.87
C LEU A 38 19.65 3.24 2.14
N SER A 39 18.97 3.69 1.08
CA SER A 39 17.56 4.10 1.15
C SER A 39 16.66 2.95 1.57
N PRO A 40 15.37 3.20 1.88
CA PRO A 40 14.46 2.13 2.29
C PRO A 40 14.45 0.97 1.30
N SER A 41 14.46 -0.24 1.85
CA SER A 41 14.64 -1.50 1.11
C SER A 41 13.46 -2.45 1.21
N LEU A 42 12.49 -2.15 2.08
CA LEU A 42 11.26 -2.93 2.21
C LEU A 42 10.36 -2.68 1.00
N ARG A 43 9.50 -3.64 0.69
CA ARG A 43 8.63 -3.60 -0.48
C ARG A 43 7.79 -2.33 -0.53
N SER A 44 8.03 -1.54 -1.57
CA SER A 44 7.37 -0.26 -1.82
C SER A 44 6.35 -0.37 -2.94
N ALA A 45 5.62 0.72 -3.20
CA ALA A 45 4.67 0.73 -4.31
C ALA A 45 5.40 0.44 -5.64
N PRO A 46 4.79 -0.34 -6.56
CA PRO A 46 5.44 -0.70 -7.83
C PRO A 46 5.98 0.53 -8.57
N GLY A 47 7.23 0.46 -9.04
CA GLY A 47 7.90 1.58 -9.71
C GLY A 47 8.32 2.74 -8.81
N SER A 48 8.25 2.60 -7.48
CA SER A 48 8.76 3.63 -6.55
C SER A 48 10.23 3.92 -6.82
N THR A 49 10.59 5.21 -6.76
CA THR A 49 11.96 5.68 -6.98
C THR A 49 12.68 6.05 -5.68
N HIS A 50 12.02 5.84 -4.53
CA HIS A 50 12.54 6.29 -3.24
C HIS A 50 12.26 5.33 -2.07
N GLY A 51 11.27 4.44 -2.16
CA GLY A 51 10.99 3.39 -1.16
C GLY A 51 10.30 3.85 0.14
N TYR A 52 9.82 5.09 0.21
CA TYR A 52 9.16 5.64 1.42
C TYR A 52 7.66 5.32 1.47
N ASP A 53 7.10 4.89 0.35
CA ASP A 53 5.74 4.41 0.16
C ASP A 53 5.68 2.89 0.32
N VAL A 54 6.17 2.40 1.47
CA VAL A 54 6.20 0.97 1.83
C VAL A 54 4.79 0.38 1.77
N VAL A 55 4.59 -0.68 1.00
CA VAL A 55 3.31 -1.39 0.89
C VAL A 55 3.30 -2.69 1.68
N ASP A 56 4.45 -3.34 1.84
CA ASP A 56 4.60 -4.52 2.68
C ASP A 56 5.93 -4.44 3.48
N PRO A 57 5.87 -4.20 4.80
CA PRO A 57 7.06 -4.12 5.63
C PRO A 57 7.65 -5.50 5.98
N THR A 58 7.03 -6.60 5.55
CA THR A 58 7.47 -7.96 5.86
C THR A 58 8.41 -8.56 4.81
N GLU A 59 8.57 -7.88 3.67
CA GLU A 59 9.37 -8.33 2.53
C GLU A 59 10.37 -7.27 2.09
N LEU A 60 11.53 -7.70 1.59
CA LEU A 60 12.40 -6.82 0.81
C LEU A 60 11.81 -6.58 -0.57
N ASP A 61 12.06 -5.41 -1.13
CA ASP A 61 11.49 -5.04 -2.42
C ASP A 61 12.04 -5.96 -3.55
N PRO A 62 11.16 -6.72 -4.23
CA PRO A 62 11.59 -7.61 -5.32
C PRO A 62 12.15 -6.82 -6.52
N GLU A 63 11.72 -5.57 -6.75
CA GLU A 63 12.28 -4.73 -7.83
C GLU A 63 13.73 -4.29 -7.55
N LEU A 64 14.16 -4.33 -6.28
CA LEU A 64 15.56 -4.10 -5.89
C LEU A 64 16.41 -5.38 -5.91
N GLY A 65 15.79 -6.54 -6.11
CA GLY A 65 16.44 -7.86 -6.09
C GLY A 65 16.12 -8.73 -4.88
N GLY A 66 15.23 -8.27 -3.97
CA GLY A 66 14.72 -9.06 -2.84
C GLY A 66 15.80 -9.58 -1.88
N ASP A 67 15.49 -10.69 -1.21
CA ASP A 67 16.37 -11.40 -0.27
C ASP A 67 17.73 -11.73 -0.86
N ASP A 68 17.77 -12.33 -2.06
CA ASP A 68 19.01 -12.77 -2.68
C ASP A 68 19.91 -11.58 -3.04
N GLY A 69 19.34 -10.53 -3.64
CA GLY A 69 20.09 -9.32 -3.98
C GLY A 69 20.69 -8.64 -2.76
N PHE A 70 19.91 -8.51 -1.68
CA PHE A 70 20.41 -7.94 -0.42
C PHE A 70 21.49 -8.80 0.23
N ALA A 71 21.34 -10.13 0.21
CA ALA A 71 22.33 -11.05 0.76
C ALA A 71 23.68 -10.95 0.02
N GLU A 72 23.67 -10.82 -1.30
CA GLU A 72 24.90 -10.62 -2.08
C GLU A 72 25.57 -9.27 -1.79
N LEU A 73 24.78 -8.18 -1.69
CA LEU A 73 25.30 -6.88 -1.27
C LEU A 73 25.92 -6.92 0.13
N ALA A 74 25.25 -7.56 1.09
CA ALA A 74 25.75 -7.70 2.45
C ALA A 74 27.06 -8.49 2.52
N LYS A 75 27.18 -9.60 1.77
CA LYS A 75 28.42 -10.37 1.65
C LYS A 75 29.55 -9.54 1.03
N ALA A 76 29.27 -8.81 -0.05
CA ALA A 76 30.27 -7.96 -0.70
C ALA A 76 30.75 -6.84 0.22
N ALA A 77 29.83 -6.17 0.92
CA ALA A 77 30.16 -5.13 1.89
C ALA A 77 31.04 -5.68 3.03
N ASP A 78 30.68 -6.85 3.59
CA ASP A 78 31.47 -7.51 4.65
C ASP A 78 32.89 -7.87 4.16
N HIS A 79 33.02 -8.46 2.98
CA HIS A 79 34.33 -8.76 2.37
C HIS A 79 35.20 -7.52 2.14
N ALA A 80 34.58 -6.38 1.81
CA ALA A 80 35.27 -5.11 1.64
C ALA A 80 35.50 -4.34 2.96
N GLY A 81 35.05 -4.87 4.09
CA GLY A 81 35.15 -4.23 5.40
C GLY A 81 34.20 -3.04 5.59
N LEU A 82 33.14 -2.95 4.79
CA LEU A 82 32.09 -1.93 4.88
C LEU A 82 30.92 -2.41 5.74
N GLY A 83 30.42 -1.54 6.62
CA GLY A 83 29.14 -1.75 7.28
C GLY A 83 27.96 -1.30 6.42
N LEU A 84 26.75 -1.74 6.77
CA LEU A 84 25.50 -1.27 6.18
C LEU A 84 24.68 -0.50 7.22
N VAL A 85 24.12 0.63 6.81
CA VAL A 85 23.10 1.39 7.55
C VAL A 85 21.84 1.38 6.71
N LEU A 86 20.73 0.93 7.29
CA LEU A 86 19.44 0.84 6.62
C LEU A 86 18.55 2.01 7.03
N ASP A 87 18.00 2.72 6.05
CA ASP A 87 16.89 3.64 6.25
C ASP A 87 15.59 2.84 6.45
N ILE A 88 14.78 3.24 7.42
CA ILE A 88 13.54 2.54 7.79
C ILE A 88 12.39 3.52 7.96
N VAL A 89 11.17 3.08 7.65
CA VAL A 89 9.99 3.95 7.55
C VAL A 89 8.90 3.47 8.52
N PRO A 90 9.06 3.65 9.84
CA PRO A 90 8.12 3.09 10.82
C PRO A 90 6.81 3.89 10.93
N ASN A 91 6.79 5.16 10.48
CA ASN A 91 5.64 6.03 10.74
C ASN A 91 4.43 5.73 9.86
N HIS A 92 4.62 5.24 8.63
CA HIS A 92 3.56 5.18 7.62
C HIS A 92 3.77 4.09 6.56
N VAL A 93 2.70 3.75 5.85
CA VAL A 93 2.66 2.84 4.69
C VAL A 93 1.88 3.45 3.53
N GLY A 94 2.17 3.02 2.30
CA GLY A 94 1.45 3.40 1.09
C GLY A 94 0.06 2.78 0.99
N LEU A 95 -0.96 3.58 0.71
CA LEU A 95 -2.38 3.18 0.69
C LEU A 95 -2.97 2.97 -0.71
N LEU A 96 -2.34 3.49 -1.76
CA LEU A 96 -2.95 3.49 -3.11
C LEU A 96 -2.69 2.24 -3.94
N SER A 97 -1.96 1.27 -3.39
CA SER A 97 -1.61 0.07 -4.12
C SER A 97 -2.39 -1.13 -3.60
N PRO A 98 -2.98 -1.98 -4.48
CA PRO A 98 -3.45 -3.29 -4.09
C PRO A 98 -2.32 -4.18 -3.54
N ALA A 99 -1.06 -3.81 -3.79
CA ALA A 99 0.10 -4.48 -3.22
C ALA A 99 0.29 -4.24 -1.71
N ASN A 100 -0.53 -3.39 -1.05
CA ASN A 100 -0.54 -3.30 0.40
C ASN A 100 -1.57 -4.28 1.00
N PRO A 101 -1.15 -5.47 1.47
CA PRO A 101 -2.08 -6.49 1.97
C PRO A 101 -2.81 -6.03 3.24
N TRP A 102 -2.20 -5.17 4.07
CA TRP A 102 -2.81 -4.69 5.30
C TRP A 102 -3.96 -3.75 5.00
N PHE A 103 -3.73 -2.79 4.10
CA PHE A 103 -4.76 -1.85 3.70
C PHE A 103 -5.86 -2.52 2.89
N TRP A 104 -5.51 -3.47 2.01
CA TRP A 104 -6.51 -4.23 1.24
C TRP A 104 -7.47 -5.01 2.13
N ASP A 105 -6.95 -5.74 3.12
CA ASP A 105 -7.76 -6.47 4.10
C ASP A 105 -8.59 -5.51 4.97
N LEU A 106 -8.01 -4.37 5.36
CA LEU A 106 -8.72 -3.31 6.09
C LEU A 106 -9.89 -2.74 5.30
N LEU A 107 -9.76 -2.54 3.99
CA LEU A 107 -10.86 -2.09 3.14
C LEU A 107 -11.93 -3.17 2.93
N LYS A 108 -11.56 -4.45 2.96
CA LYS A 108 -12.50 -5.60 2.89
C LYS A 108 -13.32 -5.75 4.17
N HIS A 109 -12.69 -5.61 5.33
CA HIS A 109 -13.26 -6.02 6.62
C HIS A 109 -13.50 -4.86 7.61
N GLY A 110 -13.01 -3.66 7.29
CA GLY A 110 -13.20 -2.48 8.13
C GLY A 110 -12.63 -2.68 9.55
N PRO A 111 -13.36 -2.26 10.60
CA PRO A 111 -12.94 -2.47 12.00
C PRO A 111 -12.75 -3.93 12.42
N ASP A 112 -13.30 -4.89 11.67
CA ASP A 112 -13.17 -6.32 11.96
C ASP A 112 -11.90 -6.93 11.32
N SER A 113 -11.15 -6.16 10.52
CA SER A 113 -9.85 -6.57 9.98
C SER A 113 -8.84 -6.83 11.09
N ARG A 114 -7.98 -7.85 10.90
CA ARG A 114 -6.83 -8.07 11.79
C ARG A 114 -5.88 -6.88 11.83
N PHE A 115 -5.87 -6.06 10.79
CA PHE A 115 -5.03 -4.88 10.64
C PHE A 115 -5.72 -3.57 11.04
N ALA A 116 -6.96 -3.62 11.56
CA ALA A 116 -7.71 -2.42 11.92
C ALA A 116 -6.99 -1.55 12.97
N ARG A 117 -6.07 -2.13 13.75
CA ARG A 117 -5.24 -1.41 14.74
C ARG A 117 -3.88 -0.97 14.21
N HIS A 118 -3.44 -1.50 13.07
CA HIS A 118 -2.14 -1.14 12.48
C HIS A 118 -2.14 0.29 11.98
N LEU A 119 -3.27 0.79 11.48
CA LEU A 119 -3.43 2.17 11.04
C LEU A 119 -4.17 3.02 12.07
N ASP A 120 -3.82 4.30 12.10
CA ASP A 120 -4.45 5.31 12.95
C ASP A 120 -5.66 5.92 12.24
N ILE A 121 -6.81 5.25 12.41
CA ILE A 121 -8.09 5.57 11.74
C ILE A 121 -9.16 5.89 12.78
N ASP A 122 -9.88 6.98 12.57
CA ASP A 122 -11.11 7.32 13.29
C ASP A 122 -12.32 6.79 12.50
N TRP A 123 -12.81 5.62 12.90
CA TRP A 123 -13.88 4.92 12.19
C TRP A 123 -15.23 5.59 12.42
N GLU A 124 -15.74 6.26 11.39
CA GLU A 124 -17.07 6.87 11.40
C GLU A 124 -18.09 6.05 10.61
N ARG A 125 -19.29 5.89 11.16
CA ARG A 125 -20.46 5.38 10.44
C ARG A 125 -21.33 6.55 9.96
N ARG A 126 -21.70 6.56 8.67
CA ARG A 126 -22.73 7.46 8.13
C ARG A 126 -23.98 6.68 7.75
N GLY A 127 -25.14 7.11 8.27
CA GLY A 127 -26.42 6.43 8.05
C GLY A 127 -26.41 4.98 8.56
N ASP A 128 -27.09 4.10 7.82
CA ASP A 128 -27.22 2.68 8.17
C ASP A 128 -26.09 1.80 7.59
N GLY A 129 -25.11 2.40 6.91
CA GLY A 129 -23.97 1.70 6.30
C GLY A 129 -22.94 1.20 7.32
N PRO A 130 -21.88 0.50 6.87
CA PRO A 130 -20.77 0.12 7.76
C PRO A 130 -19.94 1.35 8.18
N PRO A 131 -19.07 1.24 9.19
CA PRO A 131 -18.01 2.23 9.43
C PRO A 131 -17.12 2.35 8.19
N GLN A 132 -16.76 3.57 7.81
CA GLN A 132 -16.08 3.86 6.54
C GLN A 132 -14.77 4.63 6.74
N LEU A 133 -13.76 4.27 5.95
CA LEU A 133 -12.55 5.05 5.73
C LEU A 133 -12.74 5.99 4.52
N VAL A 134 -12.30 7.25 4.64
CA VAL A 134 -12.38 8.22 3.55
C VAL A 134 -11.24 8.03 2.57
N VAL A 135 -11.56 7.81 1.29
CA VAL A 135 -10.60 7.61 0.20
C VAL A 135 -10.74 8.76 -0.81
N PRO A 136 -9.91 9.82 -0.69
CA PRO A 136 -10.03 11.03 -1.50
C PRO A 136 -9.31 10.90 -2.85
N GLN A 137 -9.84 10.07 -3.75
CA GLN A 137 -9.22 9.75 -5.05
C GLN A 137 -10.05 10.12 -6.27
N LEU A 138 -11.31 10.54 -6.10
CA LEU A 138 -12.14 10.91 -7.26
C LEU A 138 -11.73 12.27 -7.81
N GLY A 139 -11.79 12.41 -9.14
CA GLY A 139 -11.60 13.68 -9.83
C GLY A 139 -12.79 14.63 -9.70
N ARG A 140 -13.99 14.09 -9.48
CA ARG A 140 -15.27 14.81 -9.27
C ARG A 140 -16.02 14.27 -8.06
N GLU A 141 -17.19 14.84 -7.76
CA GLU A 141 -18.06 14.28 -6.72
C GLU A 141 -18.61 12.90 -7.14
N LEU A 142 -18.87 12.04 -6.15
CA LEU A 142 -19.26 10.65 -6.40
C LEU A 142 -20.50 10.53 -7.29
N GLU A 143 -21.50 11.38 -7.04
CA GLU A 143 -22.74 11.41 -7.81
C GLU A 143 -22.49 11.77 -9.28
N GLU A 144 -21.53 12.65 -9.55
CA GLU A 144 -21.14 13.03 -10.91
C GLU A 144 -20.38 11.90 -11.61
N GLU A 145 -19.47 11.21 -10.89
CA GLU A 145 -18.76 10.04 -11.43
C GLU A 145 -19.72 8.87 -11.71
N ILE A 146 -20.78 8.73 -10.92
CA ILE A 146 -21.81 7.71 -11.16
C ILE A 146 -22.72 8.09 -12.32
N ALA A 147 -23.09 9.36 -12.47
CA ALA A 147 -23.96 9.82 -13.54
C ALA A 147 -23.28 9.82 -14.91
N ASP A 148 -22.04 10.33 -14.99
CA ASP A 148 -21.36 10.62 -16.25
C ASP A 148 -20.16 9.70 -16.54
N GLY A 149 -19.62 9.00 -15.55
CA GLY A 149 -18.35 8.28 -15.66
C GLY A 149 -18.48 6.82 -16.09
N ALA A 150 -17.86 6.45 -17.21
CA ALA A 150 -17.54 5.05 -17.51
C ALA A 150 -16.33 4.54 -16.71
N ASP A 151 -15.56 5.46 -16.12
CA ASP A 151 -14.29 5.19 -15.45
C ASP A 151 -14.47 4.51 -14.08
N LEU A 152 -15.52 4.87 -13.33
CA LEU A 152 -15.89 4.22 -12.07
C LEU A 152 -16.81 3.02 -12.35
N ARG A 153 -16.30 1.81 -12.11
CA ARG A 153 -16.98 0.55 -12.47
C ARG A 153 -16.68 -0.58 -11.49
N LEU A 154 -17.54 -1.59 -11.52
CA LEU A 154 -17.24 -2.90 -10.95
C LEU A 154 -16.43 -3.72 -11.96
N ALA A 155 -15.45 -4.48 -11.46
CA ALA A 155 -14.71 -5.48 -12.21
C ALA A 155 -14.61 -6.76 -11.38
N HIS A 156 -14.37 -7.89 -12.04
CA HIS A 156 -13.92 -9.12 -11.42
C HIS A 156 -12.53 -9.44 -11.97
N VAL A 157 -11.59 -9.80 -11.11
CA VAL A 157 -10.22 -10.16 -11.49
C VAL A 157 -9.92 -11.57 -10.99
N ASP A 158 -9.54 -12.43 -11.93
CA ASP A 158 -9.17 -13.84 -11.73
C ASP A 158 -7.70 -14.08 -12.13
N GLU A 159 -6.81 -13.18 -11.72
CA GLU A 159 -5.40 -13.17 -12.13
C GLU A 159 -4.46 -13.60 -10.99
N GLY A 160 -4.73 -14.77 -10.39
CA GLY A 160 -3.70 -15.66 -9.82
C GLY A 160 -2.99 -15.23 -8.52
N ASP A 161 -3.43 -14.16 -7.85
CA ASP A 161 -2.98 -13.81 -6.50
C ASP A 161 -4.22 -13.76 -5.58
N GLU A 162 -4.40 -14.84 -4.80
CA GLU A 162 -5.57 -15.07 -3.93
C GLU A 162 -5.91 -13.88 -3.02
N ALA A 163 -4.92 -13.07 -2.64
CA ALA A 163 -5.13 -11.92 -1.77
C ALA A 163 -5.95 -10.80 -2.45
N THR A 164 -5.78 -10.66 -3.77
CA THR A 164 -6.39 -9.58 -4.55
C THR A 164 -7.52 -10.05 -5.48
N ASP A 165 -7.68 -11.36 -5.66
CA ASP A 165 -8.76 -11.95 -6.47
C ASP A 165 -10.17 -11.52 -6.02
N GLY A 166 -11.09 -11.55 -6.99
CA GLY A 166 -12.51 -11.27 -6.79
C GLY A 166 -12.96 -9.90 -7.31
N TYR A 167 -14.11 -9.45 -6.79
CA TYR A 167 -14.71 -8.19 -7.21
C TYR A 167 -13.94 -6.97 -6.69
N ARG A 168 -13.77 -5.98 -7.58
CA ARG A 168 -13.09 -4.72 -7.30
C ARG A 168 -13.90 -3.53 -7.83
N VAL A 169 -13.93 -2.45 -7.05
CA VAL A 169 -14.31 -1.13 -7.55
C VAL A 169 -13.07 -0.55 -8.23
N VAL A 170 -13.18 -0.20 -9.51
CA VAL A 170 -12.09 0.34 -10.32
C VAL A 170 -12.40 1.77 -10.73
N TYR A 171 -11.41 2.65 -10.62
CA TYR A 171 -11.44 4.03 -11.10
C TYR A 171 -10.10 4.36 -11.75
N HIS A 172 -10.07 4.44 -13.08
CA HIS A 172 -8.83 4.53 -13.86
C HIS A 172 -7.81 3.44 -13.46
N GLU A 173 -6.62 3.82 -13.01
CA GLU A 173 -5.56 2.92 -12.52
C GLU A 173 -5.79 2.41 -11.09
N HIS A 174 -6.74 3.00 -10.34
CA HIS A 174 -7.00 2.63 -8.96
C HIS A 174 -8.00 1.48 -8.86
N ALA A 175 -7.79 0.64 -7.85
CA ALA A 175 -8.71 -0.42 -7.50
C ALA A 175 -8.87 -0.52 -5.98
N TRP A 176 -10.07 -0.86 -5.53
CA TRP A 176 -10.40 -1.16 -4.14
C TRP A 176 -11.21 -2.45 -4.06
N PRO A 177 -11.06 -3.23 -2.99
CA PRO A 177 -11.78 -4.49 -2.86
C PRO A 177 -13.26 -4.25 -2.62
N VAL A 178 -14.09 -5.25 -2.94
CA VAL A 178 -15.49 -5.27 -2.54
C VAL A 178 -15.63 -5.98 -1.20
N ARG A 179 -16.35 -5.36 -0.26
CA ARG A 179 -16.70 -5.92 1.05
C ARG A 179 -17.46 -7.25 0.86
N PRO A 180 -17.04 -8.35 1.54
CA PRO A 180 -17.76 -9.61 1.46
C PRO A 180 -19.26 -9.49 1.80
N GLY A 181 -20.12 -10.10 0.99
CA GLY A 181 -21.58 -10.06 1.14
C GLY A 181 -22.25 -8.74 0.77
N SER A 182 -21.51 -7.72 0.30
CA SER A 182 -22.10 -6.44 -0.09
C SER A 182 -22.83 -6.50 -1.43
N LEU A 183 -22.46 -7.41 -2.33
CA LEU A 183 -23.18 -7.67 -3.59
C LEU A 183 -24.49 -8.42 -3.30
N ALA A 184 -24.43 -9.46 -2.46
CA ALA A 184 -25.64 -10.15 -1.98
C ALA A 184 -26.61 -9.19 -1.27
N ALA A 185 -26.11 -8.24 -0.49
CA ALA A 185 -26.92 -7.23 0.20
C ALA A 185 -27.71 -6.31 -0.76
N ILE A 186 -27.24 -6.14 -1.99
CA ILE A 186 -27.96 -5.40 -3.05
C ILE A 186 -28.65 -6.32 -4.06
N GLY A 187 -28.78 -7.61 -3.73
CA GLY A 187 -29.54 -8.60 -4.51
C GLY A 187 -28.80 -9.11 -5.75
N LEU A 188 -27.47 -9.09 -5.75
CA LEU A 188 -26.63 -9.64 -6.83
C LEU A 188 -26.04 -10.99 -6.45
N ASP A 189 -25.83 -11.84 -7.46
CA ASP A 189 -25.28 -13.18 -7.31
C ASP A 189 -23.75 -13.14 -7.40
N GLU A 190 -23.08 -13.34 -6.28
CA GLU A 190 -21.61 -13.30 -6.22
C GLU A 190 -20.96 -14.47 -6.99
N GLU A 191 -21.69 -15.57 -7.22
CA GLU A 191 -21.19 -16.78 -7.89
C GLU A 191 -21.16 -16.66 -9.43
N ASP A 192 -21.80 -15.62 -10.01
CA ASP A 192 -21.77 -15.32 -11.44
C ASP A 192 -21.12 -13.94 -11.71
N PRO A 193 -19.77 -13.87 -11.79
CA PRO A 193 -19.04 -12.64 -12.06
C PRO A 193 -19.47 -11.90 -13.32
N GLU A 194 -19.73 -12.61 -14.41
CA GLU A 194 -20.09 -11.99 -15.68
C GLU A 194 -21.46 -11.31 -15.58
N ALA A 195 -22.46 -12.02 -15.06
CA ALA A 195 -23.80 -11.46 -14.87
C ALA A 195 -23.80 -10.32 -13.84
N THR A 196 -23.05 -10.44 -12.75
CA THR A 196 -22.98 -9.42 -11.69
C THR A 196 -22.29 -8.14 -12.15
N VAL A 197 -21.16 -8.26 -12.88
CA VAL A 197 -20.51 -7.09 -13.48
C VAL A 197 -21.42 -6.43 -14.51
N ALA A 198 -22.08 -7.19 -15.38
CA ALA A 198 -23.02 -6.66 -16.37
C ALA A 198 -24.23 -5.98 -15.71
N ALA A 199 -24.74 -6.54 -14.63
CA ALA A 199 -25.84 -6.00 -13.84
C ALA A 199 -25.52 -4.64 -13.21
N VAL A 200 -24.30 -4.45 -12.70
CA VAL A 200 -23.85 -3.16 -12.14
C VAL A 200 -23.52 -2.17 -13.24
N ALA A 201 -22.93 -2.62 -14.36
CA ALA A 201 -22.65 -1.77 -15.50
C ALA A 201 -23.95 -1.22 -16.15
N GLY A 202 -25.01 -2.03 -16.20
CA GLY A 202 -26.31 -1.66 -16.78
C GLY A 202 -27.19 -0.78 -15.89
N ASP A 203 -26.88 -0.65 -14.60
CA ASP A 203 -27.66 0.15 -13.65
C ASP A 203 -26.72 0.89 -12.67
N ARG A 204 -26.51 2.18 -12.93
CA ARG A 204 -25.66 3.05 -12.11
C ARG A 204 -26.20 3.23 -10.68
N GLY A 205 -27.51 3.04 -10.46
CA GLY A 205 -28.10 3.00 -9.12
C GLY A 205 -27.64 1.78 -8.31
N ARG A 206 -27.36 0.65 -8.96
CA ARG A 206 -26.74 -0.52 -8.30
C ARG A 206 -25.30 -0.26 -7.93
N LEU A 207 -24.53 0.42 -8.79
CA LEU A 207 -23.18 0.83 -8.43
C LEU A 207 -23.18 1.75 -7.21
N PHE A 208 -24.06 2.76 -7.19
CA PHE A 208 -24.21 3.63 -6.03
C PHE A 208 -24.56 2.84 -4.77
N SER A 209 -25.54 1.93 -4.88
CA SER A 209 -25.96 1.08 -3.76
C SER A 209 -24.83 0.20 -3.25
N LEU A 210 -24.02 -0.37 -4.14
CA LEU A 210 -22.83 -1.15 -3.78
C LEU A 210 -21.81 -0.29 -3.03
N LEU A 211 -21.52 0.92 -3.50
CA LEU A 211 -20.54 1.82 -2.88
C LEU A 211 -20.95 2.23 -1.46
N LEU A 212 -22.25 2.37 -1.19
CA LEU A 212 -22.77 2.63 0.16
C LEU A 212 -22.56 1.45 1.13
N GLN A 213 -22.34 0.23 0.63
CA GLN A 213 -22.09 -0.96 1.44
C GLN A 213 -20.60 -1.18 1.78
N GLN A 214 -19.69 -0.34 1.28
CA GLN A 214 -18.25 -0.56 1.46
C GLN A 214 -17.74 0.04 2.78
N HIS A 215 -16.68 -0.56 3.35
CA HIS A 215 -15.92 -0.01 4.48
C HIS A 215 -15.05 1.20 4.11
N TYR A 216 -15.21 1.71 2.89
CA TYR A 216 -14.59 2.93 2.42
C TYR A 216 -15.58 3.79 1.66
N ARG A 217 -15.30 5.09 1.64
CA ARG A 217 -16.05 6.08 0.89
C ARG A 217 -15.10 6.78 -0.07
N LEU A 218 -15.33 6.59 -1.36
CA LEU A 218 -14.66 7.36 -2.40
C LEU A 218 -15.22 8.79 -2.39
N VAL A 219 -14.33 9.79 -2.29
CA VAL A 219 -14.69 11.22 -2.34
C VAL A 219 -13.79 11.97 -3.32
N HIS A 220 -14.25 13.14 -3.75
CA HIS A 220 -13.43 14.09 -4.50
C HIS A 220 -12.15 14.44 -3.72
N TRP A 221 -10.99 14.40 -4.38
CA TRP A 221 -9.69 14.54 -3.74
C TRP A 221 -9.53 15.79 -2.86
N ARG A 222 -10.21 16.90 -3.21
CA ARG A 222 -10.16 18.15 -2.43
C ARG A 222 -10.81 18.06 -1.05
N ARG A 223 -11.68 17.08 -0.82
CA ARG A 223 -12.35 16.86 0.48
C ARG A 223 -11.42 16.27 1.54
N ALA A 224 -10.20 15.87 1.17
CA ALA A 224 -9.18 15.35 2.08
C ALA A 224 -8.76 16.34 3.20
N ASN A 225 -8.97 17.64 3.02
CA ASN A 225 -8.62 18.64 4.04
C ASN A 225 -9.70 18.82 5.11
N GLU A 226 -10.90 18.30 4.87
CA GLU A 226 -12.06 18.52 5.75
C GLU A 226 -12.62 17.21 6.31
N GLU A 227 -12.53 16.11 5.56
CA GLU A 227 -13.23 14.86 5.90
C GLU A 227 -12.31 13.67 6.19
N LEU A 228 -10.99 13.84 6.11
CA LEU A 228 -10.11 12.71 6.29
C LEU A 228 -10.13 12.20 7.72
N ASN A 229 -10.28 10.87 7.85
CA ASN A 229 -10.44 10.20 9.13
C ASN A 229 -9.32 9.20 9.42
N TYR A 230 -8.11 9.46 8.94
CA TYR A 230 -6.92 8.74 9.33
C TYR A 230 -5.71 9.66 9.38
N ARG A 231 -4.74 9.34 10.24
CA ARG A 231 -3.49 10.09 10.30
C ARG A 231 -2.67 9.83 9.03
N ARG A 232 -2.12 10.90 8.46
CA ARG A 232 -1.25 10.85 7.29
C ARG A 232 0.19 11.22 7.63
N PHE A 233 1.09 10.97 6.69
CA PHE A 233 2.37 11.68 6.64
C PHE A 233 2.18 13.05 5.97
N PHE A 234 2.29 14.13 6.75
CA PHE A 234 1.96 15.49 6.31
C PHE A 234 0.56 15.57 5.65
N ASP A 235 0.46 16.19 4.48
CA ASP A 235 -0.77 16.32 3.69
C ASP A 235 -0.93 15.23 2.61
N ILE A 236 0.00 14.25 2.55
CA ILE A 236 0.02 13.20 1.53
C ILE A 236 -1.04 12.14 1.84
N THR A 237 -2.14 12.14 1.07
CA THR A 237 -3.29 11.22 1.22
C THR A 237 -2.99 9.78 0.85
N THR A 238 -1.83 9.52 0.30
CA THR A 238 -1.42 8.18 -0.16
C THR A 238 -0.59 7.45 0.90
N LEU A 239 -0.27 8.11 2.03
CA LEU A 239 0.56 7.57 3.11
C LEU A 239 -0.23 7.56 4.43
N GLY A 240 -0.62 6.37 4.89
CA GLY A 240 -1.37 6.17 6.12
C GLY A 240 -0.44 5.92 7.31
N GLY A 241 -0.72 6.59 8.42
CA GLY A 241 0.07 6.51 9.64
C GLY A 241 -0.11 5.16 10.36
N LEU A 242 1.00 4.49 10.63
CA LEU A 242 1.05 3.28 11.45
C LEU A 242 1.06 3.63 12.95
N ARG A 243 0.40 2.80 13.76
CA ARG A 243 0.38 2.90 15.23
C ARG A 243 1.52 2.10 15.86
N VAL A 244 2.76 2.42 15.50
CA VAL A 244 3.97 1.70 15.97
C VAL A 244 4.23 1.79 17.47
N GLU A 245 3.48 2.61 18.20
CA GLU A 245 3.43 2.57 19.66
C GLU A 245 2.74 1.31 20.22
N ASP A 246 1.93 0.62 19.42
CA ASP A 246 1.35 -0.68 19.75
C ASP A 246 2.41 -1.78 19.51
N PRO A 247 2.75 -2.60 20.53
CA PRO A 247 3.75 -3.66 20.38
C PRO A 247 3.48 -4.66 19.25
N GLU A 248 2.21 -5.00 18.98
CA GLU A 248 1.88 -5.94 17.90
C GLU A 248 2.17 -5.33 16.53
N VAL A 249 1.84 -4.04 16.36
CA VAL A 249 2.12 -3.28 15.13
C VAL A 249 3.62 -3.08 14.95
N PHE A 250 4.34 -2.78 16.04
CA PHE A 250 5.79 -2.68 16.03
C PHE A 250 6.42 -4.00 15.57
N ASP A 251 6.04 -5.13 16.19
CA ASP A 251 6.58 -6.44 15.88
C ASP A 251 6.28 -6.84 14.43
N ASP A 252 5.07 -6.61 13.93
CA ASP A 252 4.70 -6.91 12.54
C ASP A 252 5.48 -6.04 11.53
N ALA A 253 5.59 -4.74 11.78
CA ALA A 253 6.26 -3.81 10.85
C ALA A 253 7.79 -3.89 10.88
N HIS A 254 8.38 -4.44 11.95
CA HIS A 254 9.83 -4.54 12.10
C HIS A 254 10.38 -5.96 11.99
N ARG A 255 9.51 -6.99 11.92
CA ARG A 255 9.92 -8.41 11.85
C ARG A 255 10.99 -8.68 10.80
N ARG A 256 10.92 -8.02 9.66
CA ARG A 256 11.86 -8.23 8.56
C ARG A 256 13.16 -7.45 8.72
N VAL A 257 13.12 -6.31 9.40
CA VAL A 257 14.25 -5.38 9.56
C VAL A 257 15.15 -5.79 10.74
N LEU A 258 14.58 -6.36 11.80
CA LEU A 258 15.27 -6.74 13.05
C LEU A 258 15.71 -8.20 13.05
#